data_AF-A0A5R9AMV4-F1
#
_entry.id   AF-A0A5R9AMV4-F1
#
_cell.length_a   1.000
_cell.length_b   1.000
_cell.length_c   1.000
_cell.angle_alpha   90.00
_cell.angle_beta   90.00
_cell.angle_gamma   90.00
#
_symmetry.space_group_name_H-M   'P 1'
#
loop_
_entity.id
_entity.type
_entity.pdbx_description
1 polymer ?
#
loop_
_entity_poly.entity_id
_entity_poly.type
_entity_poly.pdbx_seq_one_letter_code
_entity_poly.pdbx_strand_id
1 'polypeptide(L)' 'MKTKIELEQNIISITAKIHKEFPELSKHITEIPVNDSEEDEIDIKNLEDYYHSLVEILSKYAKTHREV' A
#
# COMPACT_ATOMS: atom_id res chain seq x y z
N MET A 1 -17.58 -8.13 7.63
CA MET A 1 -17.21 -8.17 6.20
C MET A 1 -16.27 -7.00 5.99
N LYS A 2 -15.01 -7.24 5.64
CA LYS A 2 -14.13 -6.13 5.26
C LYS A 2 -14.56 -5.66 3.87
N THR A 3 -14.98 -4.41 3.76
CA THR A 3 -15.40 -3.83 2.49
C THR A 3 -14.18 -3.35 1.72
N LYS A 4 -14.33 -3.22 0.40
CA LYS A 4 -13.34 -2.59 -0.49
C LYS A 4 -12.77 -1.29 0.12
N ILE A 5 -13.66 -0.48 0.69
CA ILE A 5 -13.37 0.78 1.37
C ILE A 5 -12.42 0.62 2.56
N GLU A 6 -12.62 -0.40 3.42
CA GLU A 6 -11.68 -0.66 4.53
C GLU A 6 -10.30 -1.01 4.00
N LEU A 7 -10.23 -1.77 2.91
CA LEU A 7 -8.96 -2.18 2.32
C LEU A 7 -8.22 -0.99 1.69
N GLU A 8 -8.94 -0.14 0.98
CA GLU A 8 -8.43 1.12 0.45
C GLU A 8 -7.92 2.04 1.57
N GLN A 9 -8.67 2.18 2.67
CA GLN A 9 -8.21 2.96 3.83
C GLN A 9 -6.95 2.37 4.48
N ASN A 10 -6.82 1.05 4.53
CA ASN A 10 -5.60 0.39 5.03
C ASN A 10 -4.41 0.63 4.09
N ILE A 11 -4.61 0.57 2.77
CA ILE A 11 -3.59 0.90 1.77
C ILE A 11 -3.16 2.37 1.90
N ILE A 12 -4.10 3.30 2.05
CA ILE A 12 -3.80 4.73 2.26
C ILE A 12 -3.03 4.93 3.57
N SER A 13 -3.46 4.28 4.66
CA SER A 13 -2.75 4.37 5.94
C SER A 13 -1.33 3.80 5.87
N ILE A 14 -1.14 2.65 5.21
CA ILE A 14 0.19 2.04 5.11
C ILE A 14 1.10 2.88 4.23
N THR A 15 0.61 3.37 3.08
CA THR A 15 1.39 4.23 2.19
C THR A 15 1.73 5.57 2.84
N ALA A 16 0.81 6.18 3.59
CA ALA A 16 1.10 7.38 4.38
C ALA A 16 2.15 7.11 5.47
N LYS A 17 2.09 5.94 6.12
CA LYS A 17 3.08 5.52 7.11
C LYS A 17 4.45 5.29 6.46
N ILE A 18 4.48 4.66 5.28
CA ILE A 18 5.69 4.50 4.47
C ILE A 18 6.26 5.86 4.06
N HIS A 19 5.43 6.81 3.64
CA HIS A 19 5.88 8.16 3.31
C HIS A 19 6.55 8.86 4.49
N LYS A 20 6.02 8.65 5.69
CA LYS A 20 6.53 9.28 6.91
C LYS A 20 7.77 8.60 7.49
N GLU A 21 7.79 7.27 7.53
CA GLU A 21 8.89 6.49 8.13
C GLU A 21 9.99 6.14 7.12
N PHE A 22 9.64 5.98 5.85
CA PHE A 22 10.52 5.56 4.76
C PHE A 22 10.32 6.46 3.51
N PRO A 23 10.67 7.75 3.57
CA PRO A 23 10.48 8.69 2.47
C PRO A 23 11.20 8.26 1.18
N GLU A 24 12.30 7.51 1.28
CA GLU A 24 12.98 6.86 0.15
C GLU A 24 12.09 5.86 -0.58
N LEU A 25 11.40 5.03 0.20
CA LEU A 25 10.51 3.99 -0.31
C LEU A 25 9.26 4.61 -0.92
N SER A 26 8.77 5.72 -0.34
CA SER A 26 7.67 6.46 -0.93
C SER A 26 8.01 7.15 -2.25
N LYS A 27 9.28 7.48 -2.54
CA LYS A 27 9.68 7.92 -3.89
C LYS A 27 9.55 6.83 -4.95
N HIS A 28 9.49 5.57 -4.53
CA HIS A 28 9.21 4.45 -5.43
C HIS A 28 7.71 4.12 -5.51
N ILE A 29 6.91 4.52 -4.51
CA ILE A 29 5.45 4.33 -4.43
C ILE A 29 4.73 5.63 -4.82
N THR A 30 5.27 6.39 -5.78
CA THR A 30 4.81 7.76 -6.10
C THR A 30 3.41 7.79 -6.72
N GLU A 31 2.92 6.67 -7.23
CA GLU A 31 1.55 6.53 -7.72
C GLU A 31 0.83 5.49 -6.87
N ILE A 32 0.15 5.95 -5.81
CA ILE A 32 -0.98 5.19 -5.30
C ILE A 32 -1.96 5.15 -6.47
N PRO A 33 -2.35 3.96 -6.98
CA PRO A 33 -3.46 3.87 -7.91
C PRO A 33 -4.72 4.20 -7.12
N VAL A 34 -4.95 5.49 -6.90
CA VAL A 34 -6.25 5.99 -6.47
C VAL A 34 -7.09 5.79 -7.71
N ASN A 35 -7.92 4.75 -7.63
CA ASN A 35 -8.73 4.31 -8.74
C ASN A 35 -9.72 5.41 -9.12
N ASP A 36 -9.31 6.25 -10.07
CA ASP A 36 -10.14 7.22 -10.78
C ASP A 36 -11.09 6.51 -11.77
N SER A 37 -11.14 5.18 -11.77
CA SER A 37 -12.03 4.41 -12.64
C SER A 37 -13.38 4.19 -11.96
N GLU A 38 -14.32 5.07 -12.25
CA GLU A 38 -15.74 4.97 -11.91
C GLU A 38 -16.43 3.71 -12.49
N GLU A 39 -15.76 2.83 -13.24
CA GLU A 39 -16.45 1.78 -14.02
C GLU A 39 -15.88 0.35 -13.99
N ASP A 40 -14.73 0.08 -13.37
CA ASP A 40 -14.18 -1.29 -13.37
C ASP A 40 -14.21 -1.91 -11.97
N GLU A 41 -14.82 -3.10 -11.88
CA GLU A 41 -14.82 -3.98 -10.72
C GLU A 41 -13.38 -4.26 -10.28
N ILE A 42 -12.78 -3.36 -9.49
CA ILE A 42 -11.61 -3.75 -8.70
C ILE A 42 -12.12 -4.77 -7.71
N ASP A 43 -11.94 -6.04 -8.09
CA ASP A 43 -12.21 -7.17 -7.23
C ASP A 43 -11.40 -6.98 -5.94
N ILE A 44 -12.03 -7.21 -4.79
CA ILE A 44 -11.39 -7.04 -3.48
C ILE A 44 -10.05 -7.80 -3.44
N LYS A 45 -9.91 -8.89 -4.20
CA LYS A 45 -8.64 -9.59 -4.42
C LYS A 45 -7.52 -8.72 -4.96
N ASN A 46 -7.76 -7.88 -5.96
CA ASN A 46 -6.71 -7.03 -6.53
C ASN A 46 -6.21 -6.00 -5.50
N LEU A 47 -7.11 -5.46 -4.68
CA LEU A 47 -6.74 -4.57 -3.58
C LEU A 47 -5.99 -5.34 -2.48
N GLU A 48 -6.42 -6.56 -2.15
CA GLU A 48 -5.72 -7.42 -1.19
C GLU A 48 -4.32 -7.78 -1.65
N ASP A 49 -4.16 -8.14 -2.93
CA ASP A 49 -2.88 -8.50 -3.53
C ASP A 49 -1.93 -7.29 -3.58
N TYR A 50 -2.47 -6.11 -3.91
CA TYR A 50 -1.72 -4.85 -3.87
C TYR A 50 -1.30 -4.48 -2.44
N TYR A 51 -2.21 -4.60 -1.46
CA TYR A 51 -1.89 -4.38 -0.05
C TYR A 51 -0.81 -5.36 0.43
N HIS A 52 -0.91 -6.64 0.09
CA HIS A 52 0.08 -7.65 0.43
C HIS A 52 1.45 -7.34 -0.15
N SER A 53 1.49 -6.91 -1.43
CA SER A 53 2.72 -6.48 -2.09
C SER A 53 3.37 -5.30 -1.37
N LEU A 54 2.59 -4.27 -1.01
CA LEU A 54 3.07 -3.13 -0.22
C LEU A 54 3.62 -3.54 1.15
N VAL A 55 2.91 -4.41 1.87
CA VAL A 55 3.34 -4.94 3.16
C VAL A 55 4.63 -5.73 3.03
N GLU A 56 4.78 -6.55 1.99
CA GLU A 56 6.00 -7.31 1.76
C GLU A 56 7.19 -6.42 1.46
N ILE A 57 7.04 -5.41 0.60
CA ILE A 57 8.10 -4.46 0.29
C ILE A 57 8.49 -3.70 1.56
N LEU A 58 7.49 -3.19 2.30
CA LEU A 58 7.73 -2.50 3.57
C LEU A 58 8.43 -3.40 4.58
N SER A 59 8.01 -4.66 4.71
CA SER A 59 8.60 -5.63 5.64
C SER A 59 10.04 -5.95 5.27
N LYS A 60 10.33 -6.15 3.97
CA LYS A 60 11.70 -6.36 3.48
C LYS A 60 12.57 -5.13 3.76
N TYR A 61 12.09 -3.94 3.40
CA TYR A 61 12.82 -2.71 3.67
C TYR A 61 13.03 -2.47 5.15
N ALA A 62 12.00 -2.63 5.97
CA ALA A 62 12.08 -2.47 7.42
C ALA A 62 13.06 -3.46 8.05
N LYS A 63 13.20 -4.68 7.52
CA LYS A 63 14.24 -5.62 7.96
C LYS A 63 15.63 -5.12 7.60
N THR A 64 15.85 -4.72 6.35
CA THR A 64 17.15 -4.24 5.86
C THR A 64 17.58 -2.92 6.52
N HIS A 65 16.62 -2.05 6.89
CA HIS A 65 16.89 -0.78 7.56
C HIS A 65 16.93 -0.87 9.10
N ARG A 66 16.61 -2.02 9.70
CA ARG A 66 16.66 -2.23 11.16
C ARG A 66 17.99 -2.85 11.63
N GLU A 67 18.97 -2.99 10.75
CA GLU A 67 20.34 -3.42 11.08
C GLU A 67 21.30 -2.24 11.39
N VAL A 68 20.80 -1.15 12.01
CA VAL A 68 21.64 -0.09 12.58
C VAL A 68 21.33 0.17 14.05
#